data_AF-A0A3A0E2C8-F1
#
_entry.id   AF-A0A3A0E2C8-F1
#
_cell.length_a   1.000
_cell.length_b   1.000
_cell.length_c   1.000
_cell.angle_alpha   90.00
_cell.angle_beta   90.00
_cell.angle_gamma   90.00
#
_symmetry.space_group_name_H-M   'P 1'
#
loop_
_entity.id
_entity.type
_entity.pdbx_description
1 polymer ?
#
loop_
_entity_poly.entity_id
_entity_poly.type
_entity_poly.pdbx_seq_one_letter_code
_entity_poly.pdbx_strand_id
1 'polypeptide(L)'
;MEATSAASAGPAPFDPALFERVVRQTLAMAEDQDAETSADLQRLRVIAHRRKGQHLMLEPVVVEMVMAMLGPSFAGLDADPERYREIAMKVSRALLDDPVASKRLENLWVRLAEIG
;
A
#
# COMPACT_ATOMS: atom_id res chain seq x y z
N MET A 1 -26.37 13.67 -37.69
CA MET A 1 -24.92 13.60 -37.96
C MET A 1 -24.27 14.63 -37.05
N GLU A 2 -23.38 14.36 -36.12
CA GLU A 2 -22.75 13.16 -35.58
C GLU A 2 -22.37 13.50 -34.13
N ALA A 3 -22.46 12.50 -33.26
CA ALA A 3 -21.99 12.58 -31.88
C ALA A 3 -20.46 12.60 -31.88
N THR A 4 -19.84 13.53 -31.17
CA THR A 4 -18.46 13.37 -30.71
C THR A 4 -18.46 13.75 -29.22
N SER A 5 -18.54 12.76 -28.35
CA SER A 5 -17.47 11.88 -27.88
C SER A 5 -17.04 12.40 -26.51
N ALA A 6 -17.63 11.77 -25.51
CA ALA A 6 -17.24 11.88 -24.12
C ALA A 6 -15.72 11.74 -24.04
N ALA A 7 -15.03 12.79 -23.58
CA ALA A 7 -13.67 12.67 -23.12
C ALA A 7 -13.71 11.89 -21.81
N SER A 8 -13.73 10.56 -21.93
CA SER A 8 -13.34 9.66 -20.84
C SER A 8 -11.92 10.06 -20.45
N ALA A 9 -11.80 10.78 -19.33
CA ALA A 9 -10.54 10.97 -18.64
C ALA A 9 -10.05 9.56 -18.24
N GLY A 10 -9.26 8.94 -19.11
CA GLY A 10 -8.68 7.63 -18.85
C GLY A 10 -7.90 7.66 -17.55
N PRO A 11 -7.84 6.54 -16.81
CA PRO A 11 -7.10 6.48 -15.56
C PRO A 11 -5.65 6.89 -15.83
N ALA A 12 -5.15 7.93 -15.13
CA ALA A 12 -3.77 8.38 -15.30
C ALA A 12 -2.82 7.18 -15.22
N PRO A 13 -1.75 7.19 -16.03
CA PRO A 13 -0.80 6.11 -16.08
C PRO A 13 -0.26 5.84 -14.67
N PHE A 14 -0.24 4.56 -14.31
CA PHE A 14 0.45 4.04 -13.14
C PHE A 14 1.87 4.60 -13.12
N ASP A 15 2.24 5.30 -12.05
CA ASP A 15 3.55 5.93 -11.93
C ASP A 15 4.57 4.88 -11.42
N PRO A 16 5.52 4.42 -12.27
CA PRO A 16 6.46 3.37 -11.88
C PRO A 16 7.46 3.85 -10.83
N ALA A 17 7.79 5.15 -10.81
CA ALA A 17 8.67 5.72 -9.80
C ALA A 17 8.00 5.73 -8.43
N LEU A 18 6.68 5.98 -8.39
CA LEU A 18 5.88 5.82 -7.18
C LEU A 18 5.91 4.38 -6.68
N PHE A 19 5.67 3.41 -7.57
CA PHE A 19 5.70 1.99 -7.20
C PHE A 19 7.04 1.61 -6.59
N GLU A 20 8.15 1.92 -7.27
CA GLU A 20 9.49 1.66 -6.75
C GLU A 20 9.76 2.35 -5.42
N ARG A 21 9.20 3.55 -5.21
CA ARG A 21 9.33 4.27 -3.94
C ARG A 21 8.55 3.59 -2.82
N VAL A 22 7.30 3.20 -3.06
CA VAL A 22 6.49 2.47 -2.06
C VAL A 22 7.16 1.16 -1.72
N VAL A 23 7.60 0.40 -2.73
CA VAL A 23 8.34 -0.84 -2.53
C VAL A 23 9.59 -0.57 -1.70
N ARG A 24 10.48 0.36 -2.10
CA ARG A 24 11.68 0.69 -1.31
C ARG A 24 11.36 1.12 0.12
N GLN A 25 10.31 1.92 0.32
CA GLN A 25 9.91 2.38 1.63
C GLN A 25 9.39 1.22 2.50
N THR A 26 8.54 0.34 1.96
CA THR A 26 8.09 -0.87 2.64
C THR A 26 9.25 -1.80 2.98
N LEU A 27 10.21 -1.96 2.06
CA LEU A 27 11.40 -2.79 2.27
C LEU A 27 12.30 -2.20 3.37
N ALA A 28 12.55 -0.89 3.34
CA ALA A 28 13.33 -0.20 4.35
C ALA A 28 12.70 -0.31 5.75
N MET A 29 11.38 -0.19 5.85
CA MET A 29 10.64 -0.34 7.12
C MET A 29 10.69 -1.77 7.68
N ALA A 30 10.88 -2.79 6.83
CA ALA A 30 11.01 -4.17 7.28
C ALA A 30 12.41 -4.48 7.84
N GLU A 31 13.45 -3.83 7.31
CA GLU A 31 14.86 -4.06 7.66
C GLU A 31 15.34 -3.19 8.83
N ASP A 32 14.78 -2.00 9.00
CA ASP A 32 15.21 -1.05 10.03
C ASP A 32 14.49 -1.28 11.37
N GLN A 33 15.26 -1.62 12.42
CA GLN A 33 14.73 -1.84 13.77
C GLN A 33 14.51 -0.52 14.55
N ASP A 34 15.24 0.55 14.21
CA ASP A 34 15.13 1.87 14.84
C ASP A 34 13.99 2.71 14.25
N ALA A 35 13.47 2.31 13.07
CA ALA A 35 12.35 2.92 12.41
C ALA A 35 11.02 2.75 13.18
N GLU A 36 10.97 1.98 14.27
CA GLU A 36 9.80 1.72 15.14
C GLU A 36 9.02 2.98 15.55
N THR A 37 9.66 4.14 15.50
CA THR A 37 9.07 5.44 15.86
C THR A 37 8.49 6.21 14.67
N SER A 38 8.62 5.70 13.44
CA SER A 38 8.09 6.37 12.25
C SER A 38 6.56 6.40 12.27
N ALA A 39 5.98 7.55 11.90
CA ALA A 39 4.54 7.74 11.80
C ALA A 39 3.87 6.69 10.89
N ASP A 40 4.60 6.19 9.89
CA ASP A 40 4.12 5.15 8.99
C ASP A 40 4.02 3.78 9.69
N LEU A 41 4.98 3.41 10.54
CA LEU A 41 4.87 2.17 11.32
C LEU A 41 3.74 2.23 12.35
N GLN A 42 3.49 3.40 12.96
CA GLN A 42 2.34 3.56 13.86
C GLN A 42 1.00 3.36 13.12
N ARG A 43 0.86 3.86 11.89
CA ARG A 43 -0.32 3.60 11.06
C ARG A 43 -0.47 2.13 10.70
N LEU A 44 0.63 1.47 10.33
CA LEU A 44 0.63 0.03 10.04
C LEU A 44 0.32 -0.81 11.28
N ARG A 45 0.80 -0.42 12.47
CA ARG A 45 0.46 -1.05 13.76
C ARG A 45 -1.03 -0.96 14.05
N VAL A 46 -1.65 0.19 13.80
CA VAL A 46 -3.11 0.35 13.97
C VAL A 46 -3.88 -0.62 13.06
N ILE A 47 -3.44 -0.81 11.80
CA ILE A 47 -4.04 -1.78 10.88
C ILE A 47 -3.82 -3.21 11.38
N ALA A 48 -2.59 -3.56 11.75
CA ALA A 48 -2.25 -4.89 12.28
C ALA A 48 -3.04 -5.23 13.54
N HIS A 49 -3.22 -4.26 14.44
CA HIS A 49 -4.03 -4.44 15.66
C HIS A 49 -5.53 -4.60 15.33
N ARG A 50 -6.07 -3.81 14.40
CA ARG A 50 -7.47 -3.93 13.94
C ARG A 50 -7.77 -5.25 13.23
N ARG A 51 -6.76 -5.84 12.59
CA ARG A 51 -6.86 -7.08 11.81
C ARG A 51 -6.11 -8.23 12.48
N LYS A 52 -5.86 -8.14 13.80
CA LYS A 52 -5.09 -9.14 14.54
C LYS A 52 -5.72 -10.52 14.37
N GLY A 53 -4.88 -11.53 14.11
CA GLY A 53 -5.32 -12.90 13.85
C GLY A 53 -5.78 -13.19 12.42
N GLN A 54 -5.75 -12.20 11.51
CA GLN A 54 -5.94 -12.44 10.09
C GLN A 54 -4.61 -12.74 9.39
N HIS A 55 -4.64 -13.70 8.47
CA HIS A 55 -3.51 -13.98 7.58
C HIS A 55 -3.27 -12.82 6.62
N LEU A 56 -2.01 -12.62 6.22
CA LEU A 56 -1.67 -11.65 5.18
C LEU A 56 -2.32 -12.10 3.86
N MET A 57 -3.39 -11.43 3.46
CA MET A 57 -4.09 -11.65 2.20
C MET A 57 -4.17 -10.35 1.41
N LEU A 58 -4.16 -10.45 0.07
CA LEU A 58 -4.22 -9.31 -0.86
C LEU A 58 -5.26 -8.28 -0.42
N GLU A 59 -6.48 -8.74 -0.15
CA GLU A 59 -7.52 -7.94 0.48
C GLU A 59 -8.04 -8.64 1.75
N PRO A 60 -8.36 -7.89 2.82
CA PRO A 60 -8.23 -6.42 2.92
C PRO A 60 -6.84 -5.96 3.38
N VAL A 61 -5.96 -6.87 3.84
CA VAL A 61 -4.76 -6.53 4.62
C VAL A 61 -3.72 -5.77 3.80
N VAL A 62 -3.27 -6.35 2.68
CA VAL A 62 -2.17 -5.75 1.90
C VAL A 62 -2.58 -4.43 1.26
N VAL A 63 -3.83 -4.31 0.80
CA VAL A 63 -4.38 -3.05 0.27
C VAL A 63 -4.43 -1.97 1.35
N GLU A 64 -4.94 -2.26 2.55
CA GLU A 64 -4.97 -1.27 3.64
C GLU A 64 -3.56 -0.82 4.06
N MET A 65 -2.59 -1.75 4.11
CA MET A 65 -1.19 -1.40 4.42
C MET A 65 -0.60 -0.47 3.36
N VAL A 66 -0.79 -0.78 2.07
CA VAL A 66 -0.30 0.06 0.98
C VAL A 66 -0.97 1.43 0.98
N MET A 67 -2.28 1.50 1.24
CA MET A 67 -3.01 2.76 1.41
C MET A 67 -2.49 3.59 2.60
N ALA A 68 -2.10 2.97 3.71
CA ALA A 68 -1.50 3.70 4.83
C ALA A 68 -0.12 4.28 4.49
N MET A 69 0.68 3.56 3.71
CA MET A 69 2.01 4.02 3.28
C MET A 69 1.96 5.09 2.18
N LEU A 70 0.97 5.01 1.29
CA LEU A 70 0.75 6.00 0.23
C LEU A 70 0.21 7.33 0.80
N GLY A 71 -0.55 7.30 1.88
CA GLY A 71 -1.30 8.45 2.43
C GLY A 71 -0.48 9.72 2.62
N PRO A 72 0.68 9.69 3.33
CA PRO A 72 1.47 10.91 3.54
C PRO A 72 2.15 11.43 2.26
N SER A 73 2.40 10.55 1.28
CA SER A 73 2.99 10.94 -0.01
C SER A 73 1.94 11.48 -0.98
N PHE A 74 0.66 11.22 -0.73
CA PHE A 74 -0.47 11.52 -1.62
C PHE A 74 -1.60 12.27 -0.92
N ALA A 75 -1.26 13.28 -0.11
CA ALA A 75 -2.25 14.20 0.47
C ALA A 75 -3.17 14.88 -0.59
N GLY A 76 -2.81 14.83 -1.88
CA GLY A 76 -3.64 15.31 -3.01
C GLY A 76 -4.56 14.27 -3.67
N LEU A 77 -4.43 12.97 -3.40
CA LEU A 77 -5.34 11.92 -3.93
C LEU A 77 -6.57 11.69 -3.05
N ASP A 78 -6.67 12.34 -1.89
CA ASP A 78 -7.85 12.29 -1.02
C ASP A 78 -9.13 12.76 -1.74
N ALA A 79 -8.98 13.51 -2.85
CA ALA A 79 -10.08 13.93 -3.70
C ALA A 79 -10.75 12.80 -4.50
N ASP A 80 -10.11 11.63 -4.66
CA ASP A 80 -10.67 10.49 -5.38
C ASP A 80 -10.32 9.13 -4.71
N PRO A 81 -11.16 8.68 -3.74
CA PRO A 81 -10.88 7.49 -2.95
C PRO A 81 -10.91 6.19 -3.75
N GLU A 82 -11.67 6.14 -4.86
CA GLU A 82 -11.75 4.96 -5.72
C GLU A 82 -10.44 4.75 -6.49
N ARG A 83 -9.93 5.80 -7.13
CA ARG A 83 -8.64 5.78 -7.82
C ARG A 83 -7.48 5.50 -6.88
N TYR A 84 -7.55 6.02 -5.67
CA TYR A 84 -6.56 5.73 -4.64
C TYR A 84 -6.54 4.23 -4.28
N ARG A 85 -7.72 3.63 -4.10
CA ARG A 85 -7.85 2.19 -3.88
C ARG A 85 -7.37 1.36 -5.08
N GLU A 86 -7.66 1.80 -6.31
CA GLU A 86 -7.17 1.10 -7.52
C GLU A 86 -5.64 1.08 -7.60
N ILE A 87 -4.98 2.21 -7.29
CA ILE A 87 -3.51 2.28 -7.25
C ILE A 87 -2.98 1.35 -6.17
N ALA A 88 -3.54 1.43 -4.95
CA ALA A 88 -3.15 0.55 -3.87
C ALA A 88 -3.29 -0.92 -4.26
N MET A 89 -4.41 -1.32 -4.88
CA MET A 89 -4.64 -2.69 -5.34
C MET A 89 -3.61 -3.16 -6.38
N LYS A 90 -3.23 -2.31 -7.33
CA LYS A 90 -2.19 -2.62 -8.32
C LYS A 90 -0.83 -2.82 -7.66
N VAL A 91 -0.45 -1.94 -6.73
CA VAL A 91 0.80 -2.04 -5.98
C VAL A 91 0.80 -3.29 -5.09
N SER A 92 -0.27 -3.53 -4.35
CA SER A 92 -0.47 -4.72 -3.52
C SER A 92 -0.33 -6.00 -4.32
N ARG A 93 -0.89 -6.05 -5.53
CA ARG A 93 -0.78 -7.22 -6.40
C ARG A 93 0.64 -7.43 -6.89
N ALA A 94 1.33 -6.37 -7.30
CA ALA A 94 2.73 -6.47 -7.71
C ALA A 94 3.67 -6.89 -6.56
N LEU A 95 3.38 -6.45 -5.33
CA LEU A 95 4.11 -6.88 -4.13
C LEU A 95 3.93 -8.37 -3.82
N LEU A 96 2.74 -8.93 -4.08
CA LEU A 96 2.48 -10.36 -3.87
C LEU A 96 2.96 -11.24 -5.04
N ASP A 97 3.04 -10.69 -6.25
CA ASP A 97 3.57 -11.38 -7.43
C ASP A 97 5.09 -11.58 -7.33
N ASP A 98 5.80 -10.64 -6.69
CA ASP A 98 7.21 -10.78 -6.37
C ASP A 98 7.41 -11.60 -5.07
N PRO A 99 8.02 -12.80 -5.12
CA PRO A 99 8.13 -13.67 -3.96
C PRO A 99 9.03 -13.09 -2.85
N VAL A 100 9.98 -12.22 -3.21
CA VAL A 100 10.87 -11.57 -2.23
C VAL A 100 10.11 -10.49 -1.47
N ALA A 101 9.38 -9.64 -2.18
CA ALA A 101 8.52 -8.60 -1.61
C ALA A 101 7.39 -9.21 -0.78
N SER A 102 6.73 -10.26 -1.28
CA SER A 102 5.67 -10.98 -0.56
C SER A 102 6.17 -11.52 0.77
N LYS A 103 7.34 -12.19 0.78
CA LYS A 103 7.93 -12.74 2.01
C LYS A 103 8.33 -11.65 3.00
N ARG A 104 8.87 -10.54 2.51
CA ARG A 104 9.23 -9.40 3.36
C ARG A 104 7.99 -8.72 3.95
N LEU A 105 6.92 -8.59 3.17
CA LEU A 105 5.65 -8.05 3.62
C LEU A 105 5.00 -8.95 4.68
N GLU A 106 5.06 -10.27 4.50
CA GLU A 106 4.62 -11.25 5.50
C GLU A 106 5.42 -11.12 6.80
N ASN A 107 6.75 -11.03 6.71
CA ASN A 107 7.60 -10.81 7.89
C ASN A 107 7.26 -9.49 8.60
N LEU A 108 7.05 -8.41 7.85
CA LEU A 108 6.63 -7.13 8.41
C LEU A 108 5.28 -7.26 9.14
N TRP A 109 4.31 -7.97 8.54
CA TRP A 109 3.01 -8.21 9.14
C TRP A 109 3.09 -9.00 10.44
N VAL A 110 3.86 -10.08 10.47
CA VAL A 110 4.09 -10.88 11.67
C VAL A 110 4.68 -10.00 12.78
N ARG A 111 5.73 -9.23 12.48
CA ARG A 111 6.35 -8.31 13.46
C ARG A 111 5.35 -7.27 13.99
N LEU A 112 4.52 -6.70 13.11
CA LEU A 112 3.49 -5.73 13.51
C LEU A 112 2.39 -6.36 14.38
N ALA A 113 2.04 -7.63 14.13
CA ALA A 113 1.04 -8.36 14.90
C ALA A 113 1.56 -8.85 16.26
N GLU A 114 2.86 -9.11 16.38
CA GLU A 114 3.50 -9.53 17.64
C GLU A 114 3.75 -8.37 18.61
N ILE A 115 3.97 -7.15 18.10
CA ILE A 115 4.28 -5.96 18.92
C ILE A 115 2.98 -5.26 19.43
N GLY A 116 1.79 -5.77 19.06
CA GLY A 116 0.49 -5.13 19.35
C GLY A 116 -0.48 -5.91 20.23
#